data_AF-A0A0R3VV51-F1
#
_entry.id   AF-A0A0R3VV51-F1
#
_cell.length_a   1.000
_cell.length_b   1.000
_cell.length_c   1.000
_cell.angle_alpha   90.00
_cell.angle_beta   90.00
_cell.angle_gamma   90.00
#
_symmetry.space_group_name_H-M   'P 1'
#
loop_
_entity.id
_entity.type
_entity.pdbx_description
1 polymer ?
#
loop_
_entity_poly.entity_id
_entity_poly.type
_entity_poly.pdbx_seq_one_letter_code
_entity_poly.pdbx_strand_id
1 'polypeptide(L)'
;MDAQTESATWPSLCSLFTGPTPDLRVLEALLDTGCFPSLAGSSYLQPLSDDELQKSKAIFNSLVYRLSHLHSLGEAPSIRFCRDVEHIVRGNVALFEPTAFGTLLDSLLAVKITQSNTELRQNLSAGLASLLYLYPVNYKTVNGTTGTAAEHSRVAAGHSNPDFLDFQRGERCLDLLTSVLEMAKEDSKTELSCFHALVQLLCHRKLFHPTQQIPSKLNRLVRVTQVIWPVAFCISNRQPRWEEGNTSVSSSSSVYPSSSGGDISDAGGTEICAVRELKKSRLLATFCLRRLLTSKRICSEVWASTGIRSFQPDLLEALCRERDARLRELFIVILGVVLDNLALRFAVAEEPSNWQPTTFIPYSLRVAGELRALHRSLNWALRTERSLRHQLALLKVFAALITVTPYYRLHSGLLSNVVTNLNSFHNRTRCVSPLLPVWNAILVKTPTPEVQRLLTSPASTPRVLSLCDASSKSPNPCWLVMLCLHLVDTGGRLVENEKGIQPTVLRSQAVSTLTAFVPLHYDCLVPSMEDVKRMIESGFRLDREENRSFRIPLLRFCDALLAHVFECLEGAEKEEAVSCPPLDYDWWLGISGTLINTASILLDKLGHPLI
;
A
#
# COMPACT_ATOMS: atom_id res chain seq x y z
N MET A 1 6.47 -53.34 14.95
CA MET A 1 6.91 -52.41 13.89
C MET A 1 6.99 -50.98 14.48
N ASP A 2 7.39 -50.84 15.75
CA ASP A 2 6.89 -49.75 16.62
C ASP A 2 7.96 -49.13 17.53
N ALA A 3 9.09 -48.69 16.96
CA ALA A 3 10.06 -47.89 17.73
C ALA A 3 10.95 -46.97 16.89
N GLN A 4 11.12 -47.24 15.59
CA GLN A 4 12.04 -46.47 14.72
C GLN A 4 11.38 -45.27 14.02
N THR A 5 10.06 -45.15 14.03
CA THR A 5 9.31 -44.10 13.30
C THR A 5 9.10 -42.80 14.08
N GLU A 6 9.27 -42.80 15.41
CA GLU A 6 8.89 -41.62 16.23
C GLU A 6 9.94 -40.51 16.30
N SER A 7 11.17 -40.69 15.78
CA SER A 7 12.17 -39.60 15.74
C SER A 7 13.28 -39.80 14.69
N ALA A 8 12.91 -40.15 13.45
CA ALA A 8 13.91 -40.24 12.38
C ALA A 8 14.51 -38.86 12.10
N THR A 9 15.80 -38.67 12.43
CA THR A 9 16.56 -37.47 12.04
C THR A 9 17.24 -37.70 10.68
N TRP A 10 17.64 -36.62 9.98
CA TRP A 10 18.38 -36.72 8.71
C TRP A 10 19.61 -37.65 8.77
N PRO A 11 20.45 -37.61 9.83
CA PRO A 11 21.54 -38.57 10.02
C PRO A 11 21.08 -40.03 10.15
N SER A 12 19.98 -40.27 10.88
CA SER A 12 19.38 -41.60 11.01
C SER A 12 18.89 -42.14 9.66
N LEU A 13 18.28 -41.30 8.83
CA LEU A 13 17.93 -41.67 7.46
C LEU A 13 19.17 -41.98 6.62
N CYS A 14 20.21 -41.16 6.70
CA CYS A 14 21.44 -41.38 5.92
C CYS A 14 22.03 -42.76 6.17
N SER A 15 22.03 -43.24 7.43
CA SER A 15 22.52 -44.58 7.79
C SER A 15 21.68 -45.73 7.21
N LEU A 16 20.39 -45.50 6.93
CA LEU A 16 19.48 -46.49 6.32
C LEU A 16 19.66 -46.58 4.79
N PHE A 17 20.17 -45.51 4.16
CA PHE A 17 20.36 -45.41 2.70
C PHE A 17 21.77 -45.72 2.23
N THR A 18 22.72 -46.01 3.13
CA THR A 18 24.12 -46.39 2.78
C THR A 18 24.30 -47.87 2.39
N GLY A 19 23.23 -48.68 2.41
CA GLY A 19 23.26 -50.09 1.98
C GLY A 19 23.11 -50.29 0.46
N PRO A 20 23.46 -51.48 -0.08
CA PRO A 20 23.44 -51.78 -1.53
C PRO A 20 22.04 -51.77 -2.17
N THR A 21 20.98 -51.84 -1.34
CA THR A 21 19.60 -51.64 -1.76
C THR A 21 18.91 -50.73 -0.75
N PRO A 22 18.53 -49.50 -1.10
CA PRO A 22 17.83 -48.62 -0.18
C PRO A 22 16.46 -49.22 0.19
N ASP A 23 16.17 -49.36 1.48
CA ASP A 23 14.88 -49.92 1.95
C ASP A 23 13.77 -48.88 1.81
N LEU A 24 13.07 -48.95 0.69
CA LEU A 24 12.02 -48.01 0.30
C LEU A 24 10.77 -48.14 1.15
N ARG A 25 10.59 -49.26 1.85
CA ARG A 25 9.41 -49.50 2.70
C ARG A 25 9.38 -48.56 3.89
N VAL A 26 10.56 -48.19 4.40
CA VAL A 26 10.69 -47.19 5.48
C VAL A 26 10.30 -45.81 4.98
N LEU A 27 10.63 -45.49 3.73
CA LEU A 27 10.28 -44.21 3.13
C LEU A 27 8.78 -44.08 2.85
N GLU A 28 8.18 -45.13 2.30
CA GLU A 28 6.73 -45.22 2.08
C GLU A 28 6.00 -45.11 3.42
N ALA A 29 6.48 -45.78 4.47
CA ALA A 29 5.92 -45.67 5.82
C ALA A 29 6.05 -44.25 6.41
N LEU A 30 7.18 -43.56 6.19
CA LEU A 30 7.37 -42.17 6.65
C LEU A 30 6.51 -41.16 5.88
N LEU A 31 6.29 -41.40 4.59
CA LEU A 31 5.40 -40.61 3.74
C LEU A 31 3.93 -40.84 4.11
N ASP A 32 3.54 -42.09 4.35
CA ASP A 32 2.18 -42.45 4.71
C ASP A 32 1.82 -42.00 6.15
N THR A 33 2.81 -41.82 7.03
CA THR A 33 2.65 -41.24 8.37
C THR A 33 2.79 -39.71 8.42
N GLY A 34 3.23 -39.07 7.33
CA GLY A 34 3.46 -37.61 7.28
C GLY A 34 4.62 -37.11 8.14
N CYS A 35 5.43 -38.02 8.69
CA CYS A 35 6.52 -37.75 9.64
C CYS A 35 7.89 -37.60 8.95
N PHE A 36 7.92 -37.04 7.74
CA PHE A 36 9.18 -36.85 7.03
C PHE A 36 10.07 -35.82 7.76
N PRO A 37 11.36 -36.11 8.01
CA PRO A 37 12.21 -35.21 8.77
C PRO A 37 12.44 -33.88 8.08
N SER A 38 12.45 -32.81 8.88
CA SER A 38 12.76 -31.46 8.44
C SER A 38 14.11 -31.03 8.99
N LEU A 39 15.00 -30.51 8.14
CA LEU A 39 16.24 -29.87 8.61
C LEU A 39 15.95 -28.69 9.55
N ALA A 40 14.88 -27.93 9.29
CA ALA A 40 14.48 -26.77 10.07
C ALA A 40 13.84 -27.10 11.43
N GLY A 41 13.32 -28.31 11.60
CA GLY A 41 12.65 -28.78 12.82
C GLY A 41 13.54 -29.59 13.76
N SER A 42 14.77 -29.89 13.35
CA SER A 42 15.70 -30.62 14.21
C SER A 42 16.16 -29.72 15.35
N SER A 43 15.95 -30.14 16.59
CA SER A 43 16.39 -29.50 17.83
C SER A 43 17.92 -29.50 18.01
N TYR A 44 18.67 -29.54 16.91
CA TYR A 44 20.12 -29.56 16.89
C TYR A 44 20.66 -28.14 17.08
N LEU A 45 21.31 -27.92 18.22
CA LEU A 45 22.19 -26.78 18.50
C LEU A 45 23.53 -26.87 17.75
N GLN A 46 23.70 -27.85 16.85
CA GLN A 46 24.92 -28.08 16.08
C GLN A 46 24.61 -28.28 14.58
N PRO A 47 25.23 -27.53 13.66
CA PRO A 47 25.08 -27.74 12.22
C PRO A 47 25.65 -29.11 11.81
N LEU A 48 25.00 -29.76 10.83
CA LEU A 48 25.49 -31.00 10.20
C LEU A 48 26.92 -30.80 9.68
N SER A 49 27.75 -31.85 9.73
CA SER A 49 29.05 -31.82 9.07
C SER A 49 28.88 -31.72 7.54
N ASP A 50 29.86 -31.15 6.84
CA ASP A 50 29.78 -30.98 5.37
C ASP A 50 29.61 -32.32 4.63
N ASP A 51 30.21 -33.40 5.15
CA ASP A 51 30.07 -34.76 4.59
C ASP A 51 28.66 -35.33 4.80
N GLU A 52 28.07 -35.16 5.98
CA GLU A 52 26.68 -35.57 6.26
C GLU A 52 25.67 -34.74 5.44
N LEU A 53 25.93 -33.45 5.25
CA LEU A 53 25.10 -32.58 4.42
C LEU A 53 25.15 -33.03 2.95
N GLN A 54 26.34 -33.36 2.43
CA GLN A 54 26.49 -33.81 1.05
C GLN A 54 25.85 -35.19 0.82
N LYS A 55 25.98 -36.12 1.77
CA LYS A 55 25.26 -37.41 1.75
C LYS A 55 23.75 -37.23 1.82
N SER A 56 23.27 -36.35 2.69
CA SER A 56 21.84 -36.00 2.80
C SER A 56 21.30 -35.42 1.50
N LYS A 57 22.07 -34.55 0.83
CA LYS A 57 21.74 -34.03 -0.51
C LYS A 57 21.64 -35.15 -1.53
N ALA A 58 22.61 -36.05 -1.63
CA ALA A 58 22.59 -37.13 -2.62
C ALA A 58 21.35 -38.03 -2.47
N ILE A 59 21.03 -38.43 -1.23
CA ILE A 59 19.85 -39.26 -0.93
C ILE A 59 18.56 -38.50 -1.24
N PHE A 60 18.44 -37.26 -0.78
CA PHE A 60 17.28 -36.42 -1.02
C PHE A 60 17.00 -36.22 -2.52
N ASN A 61 18.02 -35.88 -3.31
CA ASN A 61 17.85 -35.66 -4.75
C ASN A 61 17.54 -36.98 -5.48
N SER A 62 18.15 -38.12 -5.11
CA SER A 62 17.79 -39.44 -5.66
C SER A 62 16.33 -39.80 -5.42
N LEU A 63 15.80 -39.45 -4.25
CA LEU A 63 14.41 -39.66 -3.88
C LEU A 63 13.46 -38.77 -4.68
N VAL A 64 13.82 -37.49 -4.83
CA VAL A 64 13.08 -36.55 -5.68
C VAL A 64 12.98 -37.05 -7.12
N TYR A 65 14.10 -37.51 -7.70
CA TYR A 65 14.10 -38.07 -9.05
C TYR A 65 13.19 -39.29 -9.19
N ARG A 66 13.23 -40.19 -8.19
CA ARG A 66 12.38 -41.38 -8.20
C ARG A 66 10.89 -41.03 -8.14
N LEU A 67 10.50 -40.09 -7.28
CA LEU A 67 9.10 -39.65 -7.16
C LEU A 67 8.60 -39.01 -8.46
N SER A 68 9.40 -38.13 -9.07
CA SER A 68 9.11 -37.57 -10.38
C SER A 68 8.99 -38.65 -11.45
N HIS A 69 9.85 -39.66 -11.43
CA HIS A 69 9.83 -40.77 -12.39
C HIS A 69 8.58 -41.64 -12.23
N LEU A 70 8.24 -42.07 -11.01
CA LEU A 70 7.04 -42.85 -10.72
C LEU A 70 5.75 -42.11 -11.13
N HIS A 71 5.72 -40.80 -10.94
CA HIS A 71 4.60 -39.98 -11.42
C HIS A 71 4.55 -39.93 -12.96
N SER A 72 5.70 -39.79 -13.64
CA SER A 72 5.76 -39.74 -15.10
C SER A 72 5.31 -41.05 -15.78
N LEU A 73 5.52 -42.19 -15.12
CA LEU A 73 5.06 -43.51 -15.57
C LEU A 73 3.57 -43.76 -15.29
N GLY A 74 2.90 -42.88 -14.53
CA GLY A 74 1.50 -43.03 -14.14
C GLY A 74 1.27 -44.04 -13.02
N GLU A 75 2.33 -44.56 -12.38
CA GLU A 75 2.23 -45.54 -11.30
C GLU A 75 1.76 -44.92 -9.97
N ALA A 76 2.00 -43.62 -9.79
CA ALA A 76 1.53 -42.86 -8.63
C ALA A 76 0.40 -41.89 -9.02
N PRO A 77 -0.78 -41.94 -8.37
CA PRO A 77 -1.86 -40.99 -8.63
C PRO A 77 -1.42 -39.57 -8.24
N SER A 78 -1.81 -38.57 -9.04
CA SER A 78 -1.38 -37.18 -8.85
C SER A 78 -1.67 -36.63 -7.45
N ILE A 79 -2.73 -37.09 -6.79
CA ILE A 79 -3.10 -36.69 -5.42
C ILE A 79 -2.02 -37.13 -4.42
N ARG A 80 -1.60 -38.41 -4.48
CA ARG A 80 -0.56 -38.98 -3.62
C ARG A 80 0.78 -38.31 -3.91
N PHE A 81 1.12 -38.14 -5.19
CA PHE A 81 2.32 -37.43 -5.61
C PHE A 81 2.40 -36.02 -5.00
N CYS A 82 1.36 -35.20 -5.14
CA CYS A 82 1.39 -33.82 -4.62
C CYS A 82 1.51 -33.78 -3.08
N ARG A 83 0.83 -34.70 -2.38
CA ARG A 83 0.90 -34.84 -0.91
C ARG A 83 2.31 -35.20 -0.47
N ASP A 84 2.90 -36.21 -1.09
CA ASP A 84 4.24 -36.69 -0.73
C ASP A 84 5.28 -35.59 -1.00
N VAL A 85 5.13 -34.83 -2.09
CA VAL A 85 5.97 -33.66 -2.38
C VAL A 85 5.86 -32.59 -1.30
N GLU A 86 4.66 -32.27 -0.79
CA GLU A 86 4.51 -31.32 0.33
C GLU A 86 5.32 -31.77 1.55
N HIS A 87 5.18 -33.03 1.97
CA HIS A 87 5.86 -33.56 3.16
C HIS A 87 7.38 -33.59 3.01
N ILE A 88 7.89 -33.98 1.85
CA ILE A 88 9.34 -34.09 1.61
C ILE A 88 10.00 -32.72 1.56
N VAL A 89 9.35 -31.77 0.91
CA VAL A 89 9.96 -30.46 0.61
C VAL A 89 9.96 -29.54 1.82
N ARG A 90 8.96 -29.68 2.72
CA ARG A 90 8.74 -28.79 3.85
C ARG A 90 9.95 -28.72 4.79
N GLY A 91 10.67 -27.60 4.72
CA GLY A 91 11.86 -27.32 5.53
C GLY A 91 13.12 -28.08 5.13
N ASN A 92 13.15 -28.67 3.91
CA ASN A 92 14.30 -29.36 3.34
C ASN A 92 14.83 -28.68 2.07
N VAL A 93 14.42 -27.43 1.80
CA VAL A 93 14.77 -26.69 0.57
C VAL A 93 16.30 -26.57 0.36
N ALA A 94 17.08 -26.52 1.44
CA ALA A 94 18.53 -26.44 1.38
C ALA A 94 19.23 -27.71 0.83
N LEU A 95 18.52 -28.84 0.73
CA LEU A 95 19.06 -30.10 0.21
C LEU A 95 18.92 -30.24 -1.31
N PHE A 96 18.20 -29.34 -1.98
CA PHE A 96 17.99 -29.43 -3.43
C PHE A 96 19.27 -29.16 -4.22
N GLU A 97 19.46 -29.97 -5.25
CA GLU A 97 20.28 -29.62 -6.41
C GLU A 97 19.43 -28.93 -7.49
N PRO A 98 20.01 -28.03 -8.31
CA PRO A 98 19.26 -27.28 -9.32
C PRO A 98 18.46 -28.16 -10.29
N THR A 99 19.04 -29.29 -10.69
CA THR A 99 18.45 -30.23 -11.64
C THR A 99 17.27 -30.97 -11.04
N ALA A 100 17.41 -31.48 -9.81
CA ALA A 100 16.35 -32.17 -9.08
C ALA A 100 15.18 -31.24 -8.76
N PHE A 101 15.48 -30.01 -8.33
CA PHE A 101 14.46 -28.96 -8.15
C PHE A 101 13.68 -28.71 -9.44
N GLY A 102 14.40 -28.54 -10.55
CA GLY A 102 13.80 -28.32 -11.86
C GLY A 102 12.88 -29.47 -12.29
N THR A 103 13.36 -30.72 -12.17
CA THR A 103 12.59 -31.92 -12.52
C THR A 103 11.32 -32.04 -11.68
N LEU A 104 11.42 -31.84 -10.36
CA LEU A 104 10.26 -31.91 -9.46
C LEU A 104 9.22 -30.83 -9.78
N LEU A 105 9.68 -29.60 -10.01
CA LEU A 105 8.81 -28.50 -10.38
C LEU A 105 8.13 -28.75 -11.72
N ASP A 106 8.84 -29.25 -12.73
CA ASP A 106 8.26 -29.59 -14.03
C ASP A 106 7.23 -30.72 -13.92
N SER A 107 7.44 -31.71 -13.03
CA SER A 107 6.45 -32.75 -12.71
C SER A 107 5.19 -32.17 -12.06
N LEU A 108 5.32 -31.26 -11.08
CA LEU A 108 4.16 -30.57 -10.47
C LEU A 108 3.41 -29.71 -11.50
N LEU A 109 4.13 -29.00 -12.37
CA LEU A 109 3.55 -28.17 -13.42
C LEU A 109 2.85 -28.98 -14.52
N ALA A 110 3.10 -30.28 -14.62
CA ALA A 110 2.44 -31.19 -15.58
C ALA A 110 1.12 -31.79 -15.04
N VAL A 111 0.84 -31.64 -13.74
CA VAL A 111 -0.38 -32.17 -13.11
C VAL A 111 -1.62 -31.51 -13.72
N LYS A 112 -2.49 -32.32 -14.33
CA LYS A 112 -3.77 -31.85 -14.87
C LYS A 112 -4.80 -31.69 -13.75
N ILE A 113 -5.38 -30.50 -13.64
CA ILE A 113 -6.38 -30.18 -12.63
C ILE A 113 -7.78 -30.25 -13.25
N THR A 114 -8.70 -30.92 -12.57
CA THR A 114 -10.13 -30.93 -12.88
C THR A 114 -10.90 -30.17 -11.79
N GLN A 115 -12.03 -29.54 -12.14
CA GLN A 115 -12.79 -28.67 -11.22
C GLN A 115 -13.33 -29.42 -9.99
N SER A 116 -13.61 -30.73 -10.09
CA SER A 116 -14.24 -31.53 -9.05
C SER A 116 -13.31 -32.01 -7.93
N ASN A 117 -11.99 -31.96 -8.12
CA ASN A 117 -11.04 -32.55 -7.17
C ASN A 117 -10.45 -31.49 -6.23
N THR A 118 -11.07 -31.30 -5.07
CA THR A 118 -10.63 -30.36 -4.02
C THR A 118 -9.31 -30.80 -3.39
N GLU A 119 -9.18 -32.09 -3.07
CA GLU A 119 -7.99 -32.66 -2.43
C GLU A 119 -6.74 -32.51 -3.30
N LEU A 120 -6.85 -32.79 -4.61
CA LEU A 120 -5.75 -32.57 -5.56
C LEU A 120 -5.29 -31.11 -5.57
N ARG A 121 -6.22 -30.16 -5.53
CA ARG A 121 -5.89 -28.72 -5.54
C ARG A 121 -5.23 -28.27 -4.25
N GLN A 122 -5.68 -28.78 -3.11
CA GLN A 122 -5.07 -28.50 -1.81
C GLN A 122 -3.63 -29.03 -1.78
N ASN A 123 -3.42 -30.30 -2.13
CA ASN A 123 -2.09 -30.92 -2.12
C ASN A 123 -1.15 -30.27 -3.15
N LEU A 124 -1.65 -29.96 -4.37
CA LEU A 124 -0.85 -29.30 -5.40
C LEU A 124 -0.44 -27.87 -4.98
N SER A 125 -1.38 -27.09 -4.44
CA SER A 125 -1.09 -25.72 -3.99
C SER A 125 -0.15 -25.72 -2.78
N ALA A 126 -0.30 -26.66 -1.85
CA ALA A 126 0.59 -26.81 -0.69
C ALA A 126 1.99 -27.31 -1.08
N GLY A 127 2.09 -28.26 -2.02
CA GLY A 127 3.35 -28.72 -2.59
C GLY A 127 4.10 -27.59 -3.31
N LEU A 128 3.40 -26.81 -4.16
CA LEU A 128 3.97 -25.63 -4.82
C LEU A 128 4.40 -24.56 -3.80
N ALA A 129 3.58 -24.28 -2.79
CA ALA A 129 3.91 -23.32 -1.74
C ALA A 129 5.16 -23.73 -0.95
N SER A 130 5.29 -25.03 -0.63
CA SER A 130 6.45 -25.58 0.08
C SER A 130 7.71 -25.50 -0.76
N LEU A 131 7.63 -25.81 -2.05
CA LEU A 131 8.75 -25.74 -2.99
C LEU A 131 9.21 -24.30 -3.27
N LEU A 132 8.26 -23.36 -3.32
CA LEU A 132 8.53 -21.95 -3.54
C LEU A 132 8.82 -21.17 -2.24
N TYR A 133 8.80 -21.83 -1.07
CA TYR A 133 9.11 -21.21 0.23
C TYR A 133 10.62 -20.93 0.37
N LEU A 134 11.13 -20.03 -0.46
CA LEU A 134 12.54 -19.70 -0.58
C LEU A 134 12.98 -18.66 0.47
N TYR A 135 12.07 -17.93 1.11
CA TYR A 135 12.41 -16.94 2.13
C TYR A 135 11.32 -16.81 3.22
N PRO A 136 11.69 -16.68 4.51
CA PRO A 136 10.73 -16.28 5.54
C PRO A 136 10.33 -14.82 5.29
N VAL A 137 9.11 -14.59 4.76
CA VAL A 137 8.57 -13.24 4.59
C VAL A 137 7.91 -12.80 5.89
N ASN A 138 8.47 -11.79 6.56
CA ASN A 138 7.87 -11.23 7.76
C ASN A 138 6.68 -10.33 7.40
N TYR A 139 5.47 -10.89 7.46
CA TYR A 139 4.23 -10.20 7.12
C TYR A 139 3.82 -9.09 8.12
N LYS A 140 4.57 -8.88 9.21
CA LYS A 140 4.26 -7.86 10.23
C LYS A 140 4.98 -6.52 9.98
N THR A 141 6.12 -6.50 9.29
CA THR A 141 6.96 -5.30 9.11
C THR A 141 6.62 -4.49 7.84
N VAL A 142 5.83 -5.02 6.90
CA VAL A 142 5.44 -4.32 5.65
C VAL A 142 4.24 -3.36 5.86
N ASN A 143 4.28 -2.62 6.97
CA ASN A 143 3.35 -1.53 7.31
C ASN A 143 3.89 -0.15 6.85
N GLY A 144 5.05 -0.10 6.21
CA GLY A 144 5.64 1.13 5.65
C GLY A 144 4.90 1.63 4.42
N THR A 145 4.63 2.93 4.39
CA THR A 145 3.92 3.70 3.35
C THR A 145 4.74 4.00 2.11
N THR A 146 5.84 3.30 1.87
CA THR A 146 6.64 3.46 0.66
C THR A 146 7.07 2.09 0.18
N GLY A 147 7.10 1.89 -1.13
CA GLY A 147 7.69 0.71 -1.79
C GLY A 147 9.22 0.64 -1.61
N THR A 148 9.75 1.08 -0.48
CA THR A 148 11.12 0.83 -0.08
C THR A 148 11.24 -0.64 0.29
N ALA A 149 12.36 -1.22 -0.15
CA ALA A 149 12.65 -2.64 -0.17
C ALA A 149 12.06 -3.38 1.03
N ALA A 150 11.48 -4.56 0.79
CA ALA A 150 11.31 -5.53 1.85
C ALA A 150 12.66 -5.60 2.59
N GLU A 151 12.70 -5.03 3.81
CA GLU A 151 13.87 -5.19 4.66
C GLU A 151 14.03 -6.69 4.80
N HIS A 152 15.07 -7.21 4.16
CA HIS A 152 15.54 -8.55 4.41
C HIS A 152 15.77 -8.58 5.91
N SER A 153 14.88 -9.25 6.63
CA SER A 153 15.07 -9.57 8.03
C SER A 153 16.47 -10.16 8.12
N ARG A 154 17.42 -9.40 8.69
CA ARG A 154 18.74 -9.90 9.07
C ARG A 154 18.52 -10.84 10.25
N VAL A 155 17.95 -12.00 9.97
CA VAL A 155 17.87 -13.12 10.90
C VAL A 155 18.38 -14.32 10.12
N ALA A 156 19.49 -14.86 10.62
CA ALA A 156 20.30 -15.96 10.10
C ALA A 156 21.06 -15.68 8.78
N ALA A 157 22.13 -14.89 8.88
CA ALA A 157 23.23 -14.85 7.92
C ALA A 157 24.06 -16.16 7.96
N GLY A 158 23.41 -17.31 7.70
CA GLY A 158 24.06 -18.63 7.71
C GLY A 158 23.89 -19.44 6.43
N HIS A 159 22.74 -19.36 5.75
CA HIS A 159 22.50 -20.14 4.54
C HIS A 159 21.64 -19.33 3.56
N SER A 160 22.27 -18.71 2.58
CA SER A 160 21.57 -18.11 1.44
C SER A 160 20.81 -19.22 0.72
N ASN A 161 19.47 -19.19 0.77
CA ASN A 161 18.67 -20.15 0.03
C ASN A 161 19.01 -20.05 -1.47
N PRO A 162 19.28 -21.18 -2.13
CA PRO A 162 19.71 -21.18 -3.52
C PRO A 162 18.57 -20.71 -4.44
N ASP A 163 18.90 -19.78 -5.34
CA ASP A 163 17.96 -19.26 -6.34
C ASP A 163 17.97 -20.19 -7.58
N PHE A 164 17.14 -21.24 -7.50
CA PHE A 164 16.97 -22.23 -8.57
C PHE A 164 15.87 -21.90 -9.57
N LEU A 165 15.10 -20.84 -9.34
CA LEU A 165 13.89 -20.55 -10.11
C LEU A 165 14.22 -19.67 -11.33
N ASP A 166 14.22 -20.29 -12.51
CA ASP A 166 14.34 -19.58 -13.78
C ASP A 166 13.04 -18.85 -14.18
N PHE A 167 13.16 -17.98 -15.18
CA PHE A 167 12.05 -17.13 -15.64
C PHE A 167 10.86 -17.93 -16.18
N GLN A 168 11.13 -18.94 -17.00
CA GLN A 168 10.09 -19.72 -17.70
C GLN A 168 9.28 -20.56 -16.73
N ARG A 169 9.94 -21.23 -15.77
CA ARG A 169 9.28 -21.98 -14.71
C ARG A 169 8.49 -21.07 -13.79
N GLY A 170 9.03 -19.88 -13.46
CA GLY A 170 8.31 -18.86 -12.70
C GLY A 170 7.00 -18.41 -13.37
N GLU A 171 7.01 -18.20 -14.69
CA GLU A 171 5.78 -17.86 -15.43
C GLU A 171 4.77 -19.00 -15.44
N ARG A 172 5.21 -20.25 -15.65
CA ARG A 172 4.33 -21.43 -15.60
C ARG A 172 3.72 -21.62 -14.20
N CYS A 173 4.47 -21.33 -13.14
CA CYS A 173 3.95 -21.33 -11.77
C CYS A 173 2.82 -20.30 -11.61
N LEU A 174 2.99 -19.09 -12.13
CA LEU A 174 1.94 -18.06 -12.09
C LEU A 174 0.69 -18.50 -12.85
N ASP A 175 0.83 -19.06 -14.05
CA ASP A 175 -0.30 -19.54 -14.86
C ASP A 175 -1.07 -20.67 -14.14
N LEU A 176 -0.35 -21.60 -13.50
CA LEU A 176 -0.95 -22.69 -12.73
C LEU A 176 -1.65 -22.19 -11.48
N LEU A 177 -0.99 -21.35 -10.67
CA LEU A 177 -1.55 -20.78 -9.44
C LEU A 177 -2.80 -19.93 -9.73
N THR A 178 -2.78 -19.16 -10.82
CA THR A 178 -3.94 -18.38 -11.26
C THR A 178 -5.12 -19.29 -11.59
N SER A 179 -4.86 -20.37 -12.33
CA SER A 179 -5.90 -21.35 -12.70
C SER A 179 -6.44 -22.09 -11.47
N VAL A 180 -5.57 -22.45 -10.51
CA VAL A 180 -5.98 -23.06 -9.23
C VAL A 180 -6.89 -22.10 -8.45
N LEU A 181 -6.52 -20.82 -8.35
CA LEU A 181 -7.30 -19.81 -7.63
C LEU A 181 -8.67 -19.54 -8.29
N GLU A 182 -8.75 -19.52 -9.62
CA GLU A 182 -10.03 -19.39 -10.34
C GLU A 182 -11.01 -20.53 -10.00
N MET A 183 -10.48 -21.73 -9.77
CA MET A 183 -11.25 -22.90 -9.35
C MET A 183 -11.51 -22.95 -7.84
N ALA A 184 -10.71 -22.28 -7.02
CA ALA A 184 -10.69 -22.36 -5.55
C ALA A 184 -11.90 -21.73 -4.85
N LYS A 185 -12.98 -21.35 -5.56
CA LYS A 185 -14.15 -20.65 -5.00
C LYS A 185 -14.55 -21.22 -3.63
N GLU A 186 -14.21 -20.48 -2.57
CA GLU A 186 -14.52 -20.74 -1.14
C GLU A 186 -13.65 -21.79 -0.41
N ASP A 187 -12.65 -22.37 -1.06
CA ASP A 187 -11.64 -23.22 -0.40
C ASP A 187 -10.48 -22.40 0.18
N SER A 188 -10.66 -22.00 1.44
CA SER A 188 -9.67 -21.19 2.18
C SER A 188 -8.28 -21.82 2.27
N LYS A 189 -8.15 -23.16 2.28
CA LYS A 189 -6.85 -23.86 2.37
C LYS A 189 -6.07 -23.77 1.07
N THR A 190 -6.76 -24.00 -0.05
CA THR A 190 -6.16 -23.83 -1.39
C THR A 190 -5.78 -22.37 -1.61
N GLU A 191 -6.68 -21.42 -1.28
CA GLU A 191 -6.40 -19.99 -1.40
C GLU A 191 -5.15 -19.59 -0.60
N LEU A 192 -5.05 -19.99 0.65
CA LEU A 192 -3.93 -19.66 1.53
C LEU A 192 -2.60 -20.16 0.96
N SER A 193 -2.56 -21.42 0.53
CA SER A 193 -1.37 -22.03 -0.05
C SER A 193 -0.95 -21.34 -1.34
N CYS A 194 -1.92 -21.06 -2.23
CA CYS A 194 -1.67 -20.28 -3.44
C CYS A 194 -1.12 -18.88 -3.13
N PHE A 195 -1.65 -18.19 -2.13
CA PHE A 195 -1.14 -16.87 -1.76
C PHE A 195 0.26 -16.91 -1.15
N HIS A 196 0.58 -17.93 -0.34
CA HIS A 196 1.96 -18.11 0.12
C HIS A 196 2.93 -18.27 -1.04
N ALA A 197 2.60 -19.10 -2.03
CA ALA A 197 3.40 -19.27 -3.24
C ALA A 197 3.52 -17.95 -4.05
N LEU A 198 2.39 -17.26 -4.26
CA LEU A 198 2.36 -16.00 -5.00
C LEU A 198 3.21 -14.91 -4.35
N VAL A 199 3.17 -14.76 -3.03
CA VAL A 199 4.01 -13.78 -2.32
C VAL A 199 5.50 -14.04 -2.62
N GLN A 200 5.95 -15.30 -2.56
CA GLN A 200 7.34 -15.64 -2.84
C GLN A 200 7.72 -15.32 -4.28
N LEU A 201 6.85 -15.64 -5.25
CA LEU A 201 7.06 -15.31 -6.66
C LEU A 201 7.14 -13.79 -6.88
N LEU A 202 6.21 -13.01 -6.32
CA LEU A 202 6.15 -11.55 -6.48
C LEU A 202 7.32 -10.79 -5.81
N CYS A 203 7.91 -11.40 -4.78
CA CYS A 203 9.10 -10.90 -4.11
C CYS A 203 10.40 -11.37 -4.77
N HIS A 204 10.33 -12.29 -5.73
CA HIS A 204 11.50 -12.84 -6.39
C HIS A 204 12.17 -11.80 -7.32
N ARG A 205 13.43 -11.47 -7.04
CA ARG A 205 14.19 -10.39 -7.71
C ARG A 205 14.28 -10.58 -9.23
N LYS A 206 14.43 -11.83 -9.71
CA LYS A 206 14.59 -12.14 -11.14
C LYS A 206 13.28 -12.17 -11.93
N LEU A 207 12.15 -12.43 -11.28
CA LEU A 207 10.86 -12.61 -11.98
C LEU A 207 10.13 -11.28 -12.14
N PHE A 208 10.24 -10.40 -11.14
CA PHE A 208 9.47 -9.16 -11.03
C PHE A 208 10.33 -7.90 -11.06
N HIS A 209 10.88 -7.59 -12.24
CA HIS A 209 11.27 -6.23 -12.58
C HIS A 209 10.18 -5.58 -13.47
N PRO A 210 9.50 -4.52 -13.00
CA PRO A 210 8.39 -3.88 -13.72
C PRO A 210 8.81 -3.07 -14.97
N THR A 211 10.11 -2.94 -15.25
CA THR A 211 10.65 -2.07 -16.30
C THR A 211 10.73 -2.70 -17.69
N GLN A 212 10.61 -4.03 -17.83
CA GLN A 212 10.61 -4.74 -19.12
C GLN A 212 9.43 -5.72 -19.21
N GLN A 213 8.21 -5.20 -19.32
CA GLN A 213 7.01 -6.04 -19.51
C GLN A 213 6.71 -6.23 -20.99
N ILE A 214 6.97 -7.43 -21.49
CA ILE A 214 6.47 -7.94 -22.78
C ILE A 214 4.93 -8.03 -22.69
N PRO A 215 4.15 -7.76 -23.75
CA PRO A 215 2.68 -7.79 -23.70
C PRO A 215 2.07 -9.08 -23.13
N SER A 216 2.65 -10.25 -23.44
CA SER A 216 2.24 -11.54 -22.88
C SER A 216 2.37 -11.61 -21.36
N LYS A 217 3.49 -11.10 -20.82
CA LYS A 217 3.74 -11.00 -19.38
C LYS A 217 2.75 -10.06 -18.71
N LEU A 218 2.43 -8.93 -19.34
CA LEU A 218 1.44 -7.98 -18.82
C LEU A 218 0.06 -8.63 -18.69
N ASN A 219 -0.43 -9.31 -19.73
CA ASN A 219 -1.73 -9.99 -19.72
C ASN A 219 -1.82 -11.04 -18.60
N ARG A 220 -0.76 -11.82 -18.38
CA ARG A 220 -0.70 -12.77 -17.25
C ARG A 220 -0.85 -12.06 -15.90
N LEU A 221 -0.12 -10.98 -15.68
CA LEU A 221 -0.17 -10.25 -14.40
C LEU A 221 -1.52 -9.53 -14.19
N VAL A 222 -2.15 -9.06 -15.27
CA VAL A 222 -3.51 -8.53 -15.23
C VAL A 222 -4.49 -9.63 -14.81
N ARG A 223 -4.41 -10.82 -15.42
CA ARG A 223 -5.24 -11.99 -15.04
C ARG A 223 -5.03 -12.39 -13.57
N VAL A 224 -3.78 -12.48 -13.11
CA VAL A 224 -3.46 -12.73 -11.70
C VAL A 224 -4.15 -11.70 -10.81
N THR A 225 -4.04 -10.41 -11.14
CA THR A 225 -4.65 -9.33 -10.35
C THR A 225 -6.18 -9.46 -10.28
N GLN A 226 -6.82 -9.77 -11.40
CA GLN A 226 -8.28 -9.96 -11.49
C GLN A 226 -8.77 -11.12 -10.61
N VAL A 227 -8.00 -12.21 -10.51
CA VAL A 227 -8.34 -13.38 -9.69
C VAL A 227 -8.13 -13.12 -8.20
N ILE A 228 -7.10 -12.35 -7.84
CA ILE A 228 -6.81 -12.00 -6.44
C ILE A 228 -7.86 -11.02 -5.88
N TRP A 229 -8.40 -10.14 -6.72
CA TRP A 229 -9.25 -9.03 -6.28
C TRP A 229 -10.50 -9.46 -5.49
N PRO A 230 -11.33 -10.42 -5.97
CA PRO A 230 -12.48 -10.88 -5.19
C PRO A 230 -12.10 -11.47 -3.84
N VAL A 231 -10.96 -12.17 -3.75
CA VAL A 231 -10.51 -12.74 -2.47
C VAL A 231 -10.09 -11.66 -1.49
N ALA A 232 -9.48 -10.56 -1.95
CA ALA A 232 -9.14 -9.43 -1.08
C ALA A 232 -10.39 -8.68 -0.58
N PHE A 233 -11.35 -8.37 -1.46
CA PHE A 233 -12.39 -7.35 -1.22
C PHE A 233 -13.83 -7.88 -1.08
N CYS A 234 -14.18 -9.07 -1.57
CA CYS A 234 -15.57 -9.56 -1.49
C CYS A 234 -15.89 -10.15 -0.10
N ILE A 235 -16.76 -9.46 0.65
CA ILE A 235 -17.21 -9.86 1.99
C ILE A 235 -18.54 -10.65 1.95
N SER A 236 -19.39 -10.41 0.93
CA SER A 236 -20.84 -10.63 1.04
C SER A 236 -21.38 -12.06 1.05
N ASN A 237 -20.59 -13.10 0.77
CA ASN A 237 -21.07 -14.49 0.83
C ASN A 237 -20.24 -15.42 1.73
N ARG A 238 -19.19 -14.91 2.40
CA ARG A 238 -18.21 -15.75 3.12
C ARG A 238 -18.28 -15.66 4.63
N GLN A 239 -19.16 -14.83 5.20
CA GLN A 239 -19.41 -14.84 6.64
C GLN A 239 -20.51 -15.86 6.96
N PRO A 240 -20.31 -16.78 7.93
CA PRO A 240 -21.43 -17.52 8.48
C PRO A 240 -22.45 -16.51 9.01
N ARG A 241 -23.72 -16.74 8.65
CA ARG A 241 -24.85 -15.87 8.97
C ARG A 241 -25.00 -15.85 10.50
N TRP A 242 -24.48 -14.83 11.16
CA TRP A 242 -24.83 -14.56 12.55
C TRP A 242 -26.28 -14.11 12.54
N GLU A 243 -27.20 -15.03 12.83
CA GLU A 243 -28.57 -14.66 13.14
C GLU A 243 -28.53 -13.79 14.41
N GLU A 244 -28.91 -12.52 14.26
CA GLU A 244 -29.13 -11.59 15.36
C GLU A 244 -30.34 -12.07 16.17
N GLY A 245 -30.10 -13.02 17.07
CA GLY A 245 -31.00 -13.35 18.17
C GLY A 245 -30.90 -12.26 19.24
N ASN A 246 -31.93 -11.43 19.35
CA ASN A 246 -32.13 -10.51 20.46
C ASN A 246 -32.03 -11.25 21.80
N THR A 247 -31.02 -10.94 22.60
CA THR A 247 -31.13 -10.98 24.06
C THR A 247 -30.09 -10.06 24.68
N SER A 248 -30.61 -9.02 25.34
CA SER A 248 -29.87 -8.08 26.17
C SER A 248 -29.32 -8.77 27.43
N VAL A 249 -28.00 -8.78 27.63
CA VAL A 249 -27.42 -8.76 28.99
C VAL A 249 -26.13 -7.94 29.03
N SER A 250 -26.11 -7.08 30.04
CA SER A 250 -25.16 -6.08 30.53
C SER A 250 -23.66 -6.41 30.60
N SER A 251 -22.89 -5.33 30.60
CA SER A 251 -21.45 -5.17 30.82
C SER A 251 -20.85 -5.90 32.03
N SER A 252 -19.66 -6.53 31.87
CA SER A 252 -18.45 -6.31 32.71
C SER A 252 -17.27 -7.25 32.43
N SER A 253 -16.07 -6.65 32.54
CA SER A 253 -14.75 -7.19 32.92
C SER A 253 -14.00 -8.23 32.06
N SER A 254 -12.71 -7.91 31.92
CA SER A 254 -11.58 -8.68 31.42
C SER A 254 -11.38 -10.06 32.04
N VAL A 255 -11.14 -11.08 31.22
CA VAL A 255 -10.35 -12.28 31.58
C VAL A 255 -9.64 -12.82 30.32
N TYR A 256 -8.31 -12.92 30.37
CA TYR A 256 -7.51 -13.76 29.47
C TYR A 256 -7.71 -15.24 29.83
N PRO A 257 -7.70 -16.18 28.88
CA PRO A 257 -7.37 -17.56 29.20
C PRO A 257 -6.09 -18.02 28.51
N SER A 258 -5.14 -18.43 29.36
CA SER A 258 -4.04 -19.34 29.03
C SER A 258 -4.55 -20.78 28.86
N SER A 259 -3.75 -21.57 28.15
CA SER A 259 -3.85 -23.01 27.88
C SER A 259 -4.32 -23.89 29.06
N SER A 260 -5.28 -24.81 28.79
CA SER A 260 -5.14 -26.27 28.98
C SER A 260 -6.52 -26.98 28.92
N GLY A 261 -6.61 -28.02 28.08
CA GLY A 261 -7.44 -29.23 28.21
C GLY A 261 -8.95 -29.12 28.50
N GLY A 262 -9.79 -29.51 27.53
CA GLY A 262 -11.15 -29.94 27.82
C GLY A 262 -12.09 -29.85 26.61
N ASP A 263 -12.59 -31.00 26.18
CA ASP A 263 -13.53 -31.21 25.10
C ASP A 263 -14.76 -30.29 25.16
N ILE A 264 -14.91 -29.41 24.17
CA ILE A 264 -16.15 -28.68 23.88
C ILE A 264 -16.26 -28.34 22.39
N SER A 265 -17.13 -29.10 21.71
CA SER A 265 -17.83 -28.78 20.46
C SER A 265 -17.00 -28.41 19.21
N ASP A 266 -16.71 -29.42 18.39
CA ASP A 266 -16.01 -29.34 17.09
C ASP A 266 -16.61 -28.36 16.06
N ALA A 267 -17.88 -27.97 16.22
CA ALA A 267 -18.53 -26.99 15.34
C ALA A 267 -17.97 -25.57 15.54
N GLY A 268 -17.64 -25.17 16.77
CA GLY A 268 -17.08 -23.83 17.05
C GLY A 268 -15.60 -23.70 16.69
N GLY A 269 -14.81 -24.78 16.86
CA GLY A 269 -13.38 -24.79 16.55
C GLY A 269 -13.09 -24.69 15.06
N THR A 270 -13.86 -25.40 14.23
CA THR A 270 -13.74 -25.36 12.77
C THR A 270 -14.14 -24.01 12.19
N GLU A 271 -15.18 -23.36 12.72
CA GLU A 271 -15.59 -22.01 12.33
C GLU A 271 -14.54 -20.95 12.71
N ILE A 272 -13.98 -21.01 13.92
CA ILE A 272 -12.91 -20.09 14.36
C ILE A 272 -11.65 -20.25 13.48
N CYS A 273 -11.30 -21.49 13.14
CA CYS A 273 -10.19 -21.78 12.22
C CYS A 273 -10.46 -21.24 10.81
N ALA A 274 -11.65 -21.48 10.24
CA ALA A 274 -12.02 -20.99 8.91
C ALA A 274 -12.01 -19.45 8.83
N VAL A 275 -12.49 -18.75 9.86
CA VAL A 275 -12.44 -17.29 9.94
C VAL A 275 -11.00 -16.78 10.03
N ARG A 276 -10.12 -17.46 10.76
CA ARG A 276 -8.70 -17.11 10.87
C ARG A 276 -7.98 -17.30 9.54
N GLU A 277 -8.22 -18.41 8.84
CA GLU A 277 -7.59 -18.69 7.54
C GLU A 277 -8.11 -17.74 6.46
N LEU A 278 -9.41 -17.44 6.43
CA LEU A 278 -9.97 -16.42 5.54
C LEU A 278 -9.29 -15.05 5.77
N LYS A 279 -9.13 -14.62 7.02
CA LYS A 279 -8.42 -13.36 7.34
C LYS A 279 -6.98 -13.38 6.84
N LYS A 280 -6.25 -14.48 7.02
CA LYS A 280 -4.86 -14.61 6.53
C LYS A 280 -4.81 -14.56 5.00
N SER A 281 -5.68 -15.29 4.30
CA SER A 281 -5.78 -15.26 2.83
C SER A 281 -6.04 -13.85 2.32
N ARG A 282 -6.94 -13.09 2.96
CA ARG A 282 -7.20 -11.68 2.64
C ARG A 282 -5.99 -10.77 2.85
N LEU A 283 -5.24 -10.97 3.93
CA LEU A 283 -4.01 -10.22 4.20
C LEU A 283 -2.91 -10.53 3.17
N LEU A 284 -2.76 -11.78 2.75
CA LEU A 284 -1.80 -12.14 1.71
C LEU A 284 -2.26 -11.67 0.33
N ALA A 285 -3.56 -11.77 0.03
CA ALA A 285 -4.15 -11.24 -1.20
C ALA A 285 -3.90 -9.73 -1.33
N THR A 286 -4.17 -8.95 -0.28
CA THR A 286 -3.88 -7.50 -0.27
C THR A 286 -2.39 -7.18 -0.42
N PHE A 287 -1.51 -8.00 0.15
CA PHE A 287 -0.07 -7.87 -0.08
C PHE A 287 0.28 -8.05 -1.56
N CYS A 288 -0.21 -9.12 -2.19
CA CYS A 288 0.02 -9.40 -3.61
C CYS A 288 -0.51 -8.25 -4.50
N LEU A 289 -1.71 -7.75 -4.22
CA LEU A 289 -2.30 -6.62 -4.94
C LEU A 289 -1.44 -5.35 -4.81
N ARG A 290 -1.01 -4.99 -3.60
CA ARG A 290 -0.15 -3.81 -3.40
C ARG A 290 1.12 -3.90 -4.25
N ARG A 291 1.73 -5.09 -4.33
CA ARG A 291 2.95 -5.32 -5.10
C ARG A 291 2.72 -5.25 -6.61
N LEU A 292 1.59 -5.75 -7.11
CA LEU A 292 1.25 -5.73 -8.53
C LEU A 292 0.83 -4.31 -8.99
N LEU A 293 0.05 -3.63 -8.15
CA LEU A 293 -0.53 -2.31 -8.44
C LEU A 293 0.49 -1.17 -8.34
N THR A 294 1.75 -1.42 -7.94
CA THR A 294 2.82 -0.41 -8.09
C THR A 294 3.16 -0.13 -9.56
N SER A 295 2.84 -1.03 -10.48
CA SER A 295 3.05 -0.80 -11.92
C SER A 295 1.88 -0.01 -12.51
N LYS A 296 2.18 1.18 -13.06
CA LYS A 296 1.20 2.00 -13.80
C LYS A 296 0.51 1.24 -14.92
N ARG A 297 1.26 0.40 -15.66
CA ARG A 297 0.72 -0.41 -16.78
C ARG A 297 -0.29 -1.44 -16.28
N ILE A 298 0.09 -2.24 -15.27
CA ILE A 298 -0.81 -3.25 -14.68
C ILE A 298 -2.05 -2.57 -14.11
N CYS A 299 -1.87 -1.50 -13.33
CA CYS A 299 -2.98 -0.76 -12.72
C CYS A 299 -3.94 -0.22 -13.79
N SER A 300 -3.43 0.37 -14.87
CA SER A 300 -4.25 0.90 -15.96
C SER A 300 -5.02 -0.19 -16.69
N GLU A 301 -4.36 -1.29 -17.05
CA GLU A 301 -5.00 -2.42 -17.76
C GLU A 301 -6.03 -3.14 -16.87
N VAL A 302 -5.71 -3.38 -15.60
CA VAL A 302 -6.67 -3.98 -14.64
C VAL A 302 -7.87 -3.05 -14.47
N TRP A 303 -7.67 -1.74 -14.38
CA TRP A 303 -8.76 -0.78 -14.25
C TRP A 303 -9.56 -0.59 -15.56
N ALA A 304 -9.00 -0.91 -16.73
CA ALA A 304 -9.62 -0.74 -18.05
C ALA A 304 -10.33 -2.01 -18.56
N SER A 305 -9.70 -3.17 -18.41
CA SER A 305 -10.23 -4.50 -18.76
C SER A 305 -11.52 -4.84 -18.01
N THR A 306 -11.82 -4.11 -16.95
CA THR A 306 -13.04 -4.23 -16.15
C THR A 306 -14.22 -3.43 -16.72
N GLY A 307 -14.16 -3.14 -18.03
CA GLY A 307 -15.30 -2.72 -18.82
C GLY A 307 -16.38 -3.82 -18.79
N ILE A 308 -17.46 -3.53 -18.06
CA ILE A 308 -18.68 -4.34 -17.87
C ILE A 308 -18.63 -5.19 -16.58
N ARG A 309 -19.08 -4.54 -15.48
CA ARG A 309 -19.40 -5.04 -14.12
C ARG A 309 -18.23 -5.10 -13.10
N SER A 310 -18.44 -4.33 -12.02
CA SER A 310 -18.01 -4.55 -10.62
C SER A 310 -16.51 -4.66 -10.31
N PHE A 311 -15.83 -3.51 -10.16
CA PHE A 311 -14.73 -3.32 -9.21
C PHE A 311 -14.70 -1.91 -8.59
N GLN A 312 -15.21 -0.89 -9.32
CA GLN A 312 -15.36 0.49 -8.79
C GLN A 312 -16.36 0.65 -7.63
N PRO A 313 -17.56 0.05 -7.66
CA PRO A 313 -18.41 0.05 -6.47
C PRO A 313 -17.78 -0.79 -5.35
N ASP A 314 -17.08 -1.87 -5.68
CA ASP A 314 -16.64 -2.87 -4.71
C ASP A 314 -15.50 -2.43 -3.78
N LEU A 315 -14.50 -1.65 -4.22
CA LEU A 315 -13.38 -1.28 -3.33
C LEU A 315 -13.80 -0.32 -2.21
N LEU A 316 -14.53 0.74 -2.58
CA LEU A 316 -15.00 1.73 -1.61
C LEU A 316 -16.15 1.17 -0.77
N GLU A 317 -17.00 0.34 -1.36
CA GLU A 317 -18.01 -0.42 -0.62
C GLU A 317 -17.36 -1.43 0.35
N ALA A 318 -16.35 -2.18 -0.09
CA ALA A 318 -15.59 -3.10 0.76
C ALA A 318 -14.87 -2.34 1.88
N LEU A 319 -14.24 -1.20 1.59
CA LEU A 319 -13.63 -0.35 2.61
C LEU A 319 -14.63 0.06 3.69
N CYS A 320 -15.83 0.47 3.29
CA CYS A 320 -16.82 0.93 4.25
C CYS A 320 -17.45 -0.22 5.04
N ARG A 321 -17.61 -1.39 4.41
CA ARG A 321 -18.12 -2.63 5.05
C ARG A 321 -17.08 -3.36 5.88
N GLU A 322 -15.79 -3.11 5.68
CA GLU A 322 -14.71 -3.84 6.36
C GLU A 322 -14.71 -3.56 7.87
N ARG A 323 -14.78 -4.63 8.66
CA ARG A 323 -14.80 -4.57 10.13
C ARG A 323 -13.39 -4.65 10.72
N ASP A 324 -12.46 -5.33 10.04
CA ASP A 324 -11.08 -5.46 10.50
C ASP A 324 -10.28 -4.18 10.23
N ALA A 325 -9.82 -3.52 11.30
CA ALA A 325 -9.11 -2.25 11.20
C ALA A 325 -7.83 -2.36 10.35
N ARG A 326 -7.12 -3.49 10.39
CA ARG A 326 -5.89 -3.68 9.62
C ARG A 326 -6.18 -3.82 8.12
N LEU A 327 -7.17 -4.62 7.76
CA LEU A 327 -7.60 -4.74 6.36
C LEU A 327 -8.15 -3.41 5.83
N ARG A 328 -8.93 -2.69 6.63
CA ARG A 328 -9.46 -1.37 6.29
C ARG A 328 -8.35 -0.36 5.99
N GLU A 329 -7.30 -0.32 6.81
CA GLU A 329 -6.10 0.49 6.55
C GLU A 329 -5.40 0.08 5.24
N LEU A 330 -5.21 -1.22 5.00
CA LEU A 330 -4.61 -1.72 3.76
C LEU A 330 -5.43 -1.34 2.52
N PHE A 331 -6.76 -1.33 2.61
CA PHE A 331 -7.64 -0.94 1.51
C PHE A 331 -7.50 0.55 1.19
N ILE A 332 -7.40 1.41 2.21
CA ILE A 332 -7.14 2.84 2.04
C ILE A 332 -5.78 3.06 1.35
N VAL A 333 -4.75 2.33 1.76
CA VAL A 333 -3.41 2.41 1.14
C VAL A 333 -3.43 1.96 -0.31
N ILE A 334 -4.10 0.84 -0.63
CA ILE A 334 -4.26 0.35 -2.00
C ILE A 334 -4.96 1.42 -2.86
N LEU A 335 -6.02 2.03 -2.35
CA LEU A 335 -6.75 3.07 -3.07
C LEU A 335 -5.84 4.27 -3.41
N GLY A 336 -5.00 4.72 -2.46
CA GLY A 336 -4.02 5.77 -2.73
C GLY A 336 -3.06 5.42 -3.87
N VAL A 337 -2.45 4.22 -3.81
CA VAL A 337 -1.52 3.74 -4.86
C VAL A 337 -2.21 3.63 -6.23
N VAL A 338 -3.45 3.17 -6.26
CA VAL A 338 -4.24 3.05 -7.50
C VAL A 338 -4.48 4.44 -8.11
N LEU A 339 -4.88 5.43 -7.31
CA LEU A 339 -5.13 6.78 -7.81
C LEU A 339 -3.87 7.41 -8.41
N ASP A 340 -2.72 7.33 -7.73
CA ASP A 340 -1.46 7.87 -8.23
C ASP A 340 -1.05 7.25 -9.58
N ASN A 341 -1.34 5.97 -9.77
CA ASN A 341 -1.01 5.23 -10.99
C ASN A 341 -2.00 5.42 -12.14
N LEU A 342 -3.19 5.99 -11.87
CA LEU A 342 -4.23 6.26 -12.87
C LEU A 342 -4.27 7.72 -13.34
N ALA A 343 -3.31 8.57 -12.93
CA ALA A 343 -3.27 9.99 -13.27
C ALA A 343 -3.46 10.28 -14.78
N LEU A 344 -2.78 9.55 -15.67
CA LEU A 344 -2.88 9.76 -17.11
C LEU A 344 -4.27 9.40 -17.68
N ARG A 345 -4.94 8.40 -17.10
CA ARG A 345 -6.30 8.04 -17.51
C ARG A 345 -7.28 9.13 -17.10
N PHE A 346 -7.18 9.61 -15.86
CA PHE A 346 -8.08 10.65 -15.34
C PHE A 346 -7.86 12.01 -16.01
N ALA A 347 -6.68 12.27 -16.58
CA ALA A 347 -6.41 13.48 -17.35
C ALA A 347 -7.34 13.66 -18.56
N VAL A 348 -7.89 12.58 -19.13
CA VAL A 348 -8.80 12.61 -20.30
C VAL A 348 -10.26 12.94 -19.91
N ALA A 349 -10.57 12.96 -18.60
CA ALA A 349 -11.92 13.23 -18.13
C ALA A 349 -12.42 14.60 -18.58
N GLU A 350 -13.61 14.62 -19.16
CA GLU A 350 -14.25 15.84 -19.64
C GLU A 350 -15.76 15.70 -19.58
N GLU A 351 -16.42 16.77 -19.17
CA GLU A 351 -17.85 16.86 -19.09
C GLU A 351 -18.33 18.15 -19.77
N PRO A 352 -18.88 18.04 -21.00
CA PRO A 352 -19.37 19.20 -21.71
C PRO A 352 -20.68 19.71 -21.09
N SER A 353 -20.77 21.02 -20.86
CA SER A 353 -21.91 21.68 -20.22
C SER A 353 -23.25 21.48 -20.93
N ASN A 354 -23.23 21.16 -22.23
CA ASN A 354 -24.40 21.02 -23.08
C ASN A 354 -24.66 19.56 -23.52
N TRP A 355 -24.18 18.57 -22.75
CA TRP A 355 -24.38 17.17 -23.11
C TRP A 355 -25.86 16.77 -23.05
N GLN A 356 -26.42 16.39 -24.20
CA GLN A 356 -27.70 15.70 -24.28
C GLN A 356 -27.44 14.18 -24.28
N PRO A 357 -28.23 13.37 -23.55
CA PRO A 357 -28.04 11.92 -23.54
C PRO A 357 -28.28 11.35 -24.95
N THR A 358 -27.19 11.03 -25.65
CA THR A 358 -27.22 10.32 -26.93
C THR A 358 -27.03 8.82 -26.70
N THR A 359 -27.26 8.00 -27.73
CA THR A 359 -27.05 6.54 -27.70
C THR A 359 -25.58 6.14 -27.48
N PHE A 360 -24.64 7.07 -27.61
CA PHE A 360 -23.20 6.86 -27.41
C PHE A 360 -22.68 7.70 -26.24
N ILE A 361 -21.98 7.08 -25.28
CA ILE A 361 -21.33 7.77 -24.16
C ILE A 361 -19.82 7.84 -24.45
N PRO A 362 -19.25 9.05 -24.68
CA PRO A 362 -17.82 9.21 -24.89
C PRO A 362 -16.99 8.68 -23.72
N TYR A 363 -15.79 8.17 -24.01
CA TYR A 363 -14.88 7.66 -22.98
C TYR A 363 -14.54 8.73 -21.92
N SER A 364 -14.27 9.97 -22.35
CA SER A 364 -14.01 11.11 -21.46
C SER A 364 -15.15 11.35 -20.45
N LEU A 365 -16.40 11.27 -20.91
CA LEU A 365 -17.60 11.41 -20.08
C LEU A 365 -17.77 10.23 -19.12
N ARG A 366 -17.46 9.01 -19.56
CA ARG A 366 -17.42 7.83 -18.68
C ARG A 366 -16.41 8.04 -17.54
N VAL A 367 -15.17 8.41 -17.86
CA VAL A 367 -14.10 8.66 -16.87
C VAL A 367 -14.47 9.81 -15.92
N ALA A 368 -15.11 10.87 -16.42
CA ALA A 368 -15.66 11.94 -15.59
C ALA A 368 -16.70 11.42 -14.58
N GLY A 369 -17.60 10.53 -15.03
CA GLY A 369 -18.56 9.84 -14.15
C GLY A 369 -17.89 8.98 -13.07
N GLU A 370 -16.81 8.27 -13.42
CA GLU A 370 -16.01 7.49 -12.48
C GLU A 370 -15.39 8.39 -11.39
N LEU A 371 -14.78 9.52 -11.79
CA LEU A 371 -14.21 10.50 -10.85
C LEU A 371 -15.28 11.08 -9.90
N ARG A 372 -16.47 11.41 -10.40
CA ARG A 372 -17.58 11.87 -9.55
C ARG A 372 -18.04 10.79 -8.58
N ALA A 373 -18.09 9.53 -9.00
CA ALA A 373 -18.42 8.42 -8.12
C ALA A 373 -17.35 8.25 -7.03
N LEU A 374 -16.06 8.28 -7.38
CA LEU A 374 -14.94 8.23 -6.42
C LEU A 374 -15.01 9.36 -5.40
N HIS A 375 -15.26 10.59 -5.86
CA HIS A 375 -15.45 11.75 -4.98
C HIS A 375 -16.61 11.54 -4.00
N ARG A 376 -17.79 11.13 -4.49
CA ARG A 376 -18.97 10.87 -3.62
C ARG A 376 -18.70 9.77 -2.60
N SER A 377 -18.10 8.68 -3.04
CA SER A 377 -17.82 7.52 -2.19
C SER A 377 -16.75 7.81 -1.14
N LEU A 378 -15.67 8.53 -1.48
CA LEU A 378 -14.67 8.97 -0.48
C LEU A 378 -15.26 9.99 0.51
N ASN A 379 -16.12 10.89 0.04
CA ASN A 379 -16.82 11.84 0.92
C ASN A 379 -17.70 11.09 1.93
N TRP A 380 -18.39 10.04 1.48
CA TRP A 380 -19.16 9.18 2.35
C TRP A 380 -18.27 8.37 3.32
N ALA A 381 -17.18 7.78 2.83
CA ALA A 381 -16.22 7.03 3.65
C ALA A 381 -15.64 7.88 4.79
N LEU A 382 -15.22 9.12 4.50
CA LEU A 382 -14.69 10.03 5.52
C LEU A 382 -15.73 10.42 6.57
N ARG A 383 -17.00 10.58 6.18
CA ARG A 383 -18.10 10.92 7.10
C ARG A 383 -18.46 9.77 8.05
N THR A 384 -18.39 8.54 7.55
CA THR A 384 -18.79 7.32 8.28
C THR A 384 -17.65 6.70 9.09
N GLU A 385 -16.40 6.96 8.72
CA GLU A 385 -15.23 6.44 9.41
C GLU A 385 -15.17 6.94 10.86
N ARG A 386 -14.95 6.00 11.79
CA ARG A 386 -14.86 6.29 13.23
C ARG A 386 -13.43 6.39 13.73
N SER A 387 -12.48 5.73 13.06
CA SER A 387 -11.08 5.73 13.45
C SER A 387 -10.37 6.97 12.93
N LEU A 388 -9.79 7.78 13.84
CA LEU A 388 -8.98 8.95 13.45
C LEU A 388 -7.83 8.54 12.52
N ARG A 389 -7.15 7.42 12.80
CA ARG A 389 -6.05 6.91 11.95
C ARG A 389 -6.51 6.68 10.51
N HIS A 390 -7.68 6.09 10.31
CA HIS A 390 -8.24 5.86 8.98
C HIS A 390 -8.73 7.15 8.33
N GLN A 391 -9.32 8.07 9.09
CA GLN A 391 -9.69 9.39 8.58
C GLN A 391 -8.46 10.14 8.05
N LEU A 392 -7.35 10.13 8.79
CA LEU A 392 -6.07 10.71 8.34
C LEU A 392 -5.55 10.06 7.07
N ALA A 393 -5.66 8.73 6.95
CA ALA A 393 -5.27 8.02 5.73
C ALA A 393 -6.20 8.35 4.55
N LEU A 394 -7.51 8.47 4.78
CA LEU A 394 -8.49 8.89 3.77
C LEU A 394 -8.24 10.32 3.29
N LEU A 395 -7.80 11.24 4.16
CA LEU A 395 -7.42 12.59 3.77
C LEU A 395 -6.21 12.60 2.82
N LYS A 396 -5.24 11.69 3.00
CA LYS A 396 -4.13 11.50 2.04
C LYS A 396 -4.63 10.99 0.69
N VAL A 397 -5.57 10.05 0.70
CA VAL A 397 -6.21 9.55 -0.53
C VAL A 397 -7.03 10.66 -1.21
N PHE A 398 -7.67 11.54 -0.45
CA PHE A 398 -8.33 12.73 -0.99
C PHE A 398 -7.35 13.66 -1.69
N ALA A 399 -6.20 13.95 -1.07
CA ALA A 399 -5.16 14.75 -1.71
C ALA A 399 -4.72 14.11 -3.03
N ALA A 400 -4.47 12.80 -3.05
CA ALA A 400 -4.14 12.06 -4.28
C ALA A 400 -5.26 12.20 -5.34
N LEU A 401 -6.53 11.98 -4.97
CA LEU A 401 -7.67 12.14 -5.90
C LEU A 401 -7.75 13.55 -6.49
N ILE A 402 -7.56 14.58 -5.66
CA ILE A 402 -7.55 15.98 -6.10
C ILE A 402 -6.40 16.18 -7.09
N THR A 403 -5.18 15.70 -6.80
CA THR A 403 -4.03 15.85 -7.71
C THR A 403 -4.23 15.19 -9.07
N VAL A 404 -5.04 14.15 -9.20
CA VAL A 404 -5.29 13.49 -10.50
C VAL A 404 -6.53 13.99 -11.23
N THR A 405 -7.36 14.82 -10.58
CA THR A 405 -8.64 15.28 -11.14
C THR A 405 -8.48 16.59 -11.94
N PRO A 406 -8.96 16.66 -13.21
CA PRO A 406 -8.96 17.88 -14.01
C PRO A 406 -10.23 18.71 -13.75
N TYR A 407 -10.30 19.42 -12.61
CA TYR A 407 -11.50 20.16 -12.19
C TYR A 407 -12.02 21.18 -13.21
N TYR A 408 -11.14 21.79 -13.99
CA TYR A 408 -11.51 22.77 -15.02
C TYR A 408 -12.33 22.17 -16.18
N ARG A 409 -12.30 20.84 -16.36
CA ARG A 409 -13.07 20.11 -17.40
C ARG A 409 -14.32 19.44 -16.86
N LEU A 410 -14.60 19.57 -15.57
CA LEU A 410 -15.70 18.89 -14.87
C LEU A 410 -16.70 19.92 -14.34
N HIS A 411 -17.94 19.48 -14.08
CA HIS A 411 -18.90 20.34 -13.40
C HIS A 411 -18.41 20.76 -12.01
N SER A 412 -18.62 22.04 -11.69
CA SER A 412 -18.32 22.60 -10.38
C SER A 412 -19.14 21.95 -9.27
N GLY A 413 -18.62 21.95 -8.05
CA GLY A 413 -19.28 21.45 -6.83
C GLY A 413 -18.56 20.26 -6.19
N LEU A 414 -17.64 19.62 -6.90
CA LEU A 414 -16.83 18.52 -6.37
C LEU A 414 -15.92 19.00 -5.23
N LEU A 415 -15.22 20.11 -5.43
CA LEU A 415 -14.32 20.68 -4.42
C LEU A 415 -15.13 21.25 -3.24
N SER A 416 -16.27 21.89 -3.51
CA SER A 416 -17.16 22.42 -2.47
C SER A 416 -17.65 21.33 -1.51
N ASN A 417 -17.98 20.15 -2.04
CA ASN A 417 -18.36 18.99 -1.24
C ASN A 417 -17.19 18.45 -0.40
N VAL A 418 -15.98 18.44 -0.96
CA VAL A 418 -14.76 18.06 -0.21
C VAL A 418 -14.52 19.04 0.93
N VAL A 419 -14.50 20.35 0.66
CA VAL A 419 -14.27 21.40 1.68
C VAL A 419 -15.32 21.33 2.79
N THR A 420 -16.60 21.11 2.44
CA THR A 420 -17.66 20.90 3.45
C THR A 420 -17.33 19.73 4.39
N ASN A 421 -16.74 18.65 3.86
CA ASN A 421 -16.33 17.51 4.67
C ASN A 421 -15.06 17.75 5.48
N LEU A 422 -14.10 18.49 4.93
CA LEU A 422 -12.93 18.95 5.67
C LEU A 422 -13.36 19.81 6.87
N ASN A 423 -14.31 20.72 6.69
CA ASN A 423 -14.86 21.55 7.76
C ASN A 423 -15.61 20.71 8.81
N SER A 424 -16.39 19.72 8.38
CA SER A 424 -17.05 18.78 9.31
C SER A 424 -16.03 17.94 10.10
N PHE A 425 -14.99 17.43 9.45
CA PHE A 425 -13.89 16.71 10.09
C PHE A 425 -13.15 17.59 11.11
N HIS A 426 -12.81 18.83 10.72
CA HIS A 426 -12.17 19.79 11.58
C HIS A 426 -13.02 20.12 12.81
N ASN A 427 -14.32 20.37 12.63
CA ASN A 427 -15.23 20.66 13.73
C ASN A 427 -15.32 19.52 14.75
N ARG A 428 -15.17 18.27 14.30
CA ARG A 428 -15.18 17.08 15.17
C ARG A 428 -13.85 16.82 15.86
N THR A 429 -12.73 16.96 15.14
CA THR A 429 -11.39 16.54 15.61
C THR A 429 -10.54 17.69 16.15
N ARG A 430 -10.85 18.93 15.76
CA ARG A 430 -10.05 20.13 15.97
C ARG A 430 -8.65 20.09 15.34
N CYS A 431 -8.33 19.07 14.54
CA CYS A 431 -7.03 18.95 13.87
C CYS A 431 -6.97 19.84 12.62
N VAL A 432 -5.84 20.51 12.42
CA VAL A 432 -5.61 21.39 11.24
C VAL A 432 -4.50 20.83 10.35
N SER A 433 -3.46 20.22 10.95
CA SER A 433 -2.33 19.66 10.19
C SER A 433 -2.74 18.76 9.00
N PRO A 434 -3.71 17.84 9.14
CA PRO A 434 -4.09 16.94 8.05
C PRO A 434 -4.84 17.62 6.89
N LEU A 435 -5.34 18.84 7.11
CA LEU A 435 -6.11 19.59 6.13
C LEU A 435 -5.20 20.36 5.17
N LEU A 436 -4.05 20.82 5.64
CA LEU A 436 -3.11 21.63 4.85
C LEU A 436 -2.61 20.87 3.58
N PRO A 437 -2.24 19.57 3.64
CA PRO A 437 -1.88 18.83 2.43
C PRO A 437 -3.02 18.73 1.41
N VAL A 438 -4.28 18.64 1.87
CA VAL A 438 -5.44 18.60 0.98
C VAL A 438 -5.64 19.95 0.30
N TRP A 439 -5.51 21.04 1.05
CA TRP A 439 -5.54 22.40 0.48
C TRP A 439 -4.39 22.65 -0.49
N ASN A 440 -3.18 22.17 -0.20
CA ASN A 440 -2.06 22.26 -1.15
C ASN A 440 -2.40 21.56 -2.47
N ALA A 441 -3.02 20.38 -2.41
CA ALA A 441 -3.46 19.68 -3.61
C ALA A 441 -4.50 20.49 -4.42
N ILE A 442 -5.36 21.27 -3.75
CA ILE A 442 -6.34 22.17 -4.40
C ILE A 442 -5.62 23.38 -5.01
N LEU A 443 -4.69 24.00 -4.30
CA LEU A 443 -3.99 25.22 -4.74
C LEU A 443 -3.09 24.99 -5.95
N VAL A 444 -2.51 23.80 -6.10
CA VAL A 444 -1.72 23.44 -7.29
C VAL A 444 -2.59 23.30 -8.56
N LYS A 445 -3.92 23.30 -8.42
CA LYS A 445 -4.84 23.24 -9.57
C LYS A 445 -5.07 24.60 -10.20
N THR A 446 -5.41 24.53 -11.49
CA THR A 446 -5.80 25.70 -12.27
C THR A 446 -6.90 26.48 -11.55
N PRO A 447 -6.80 27.82 -11.52
CA PRO A 447 -7.77 28.66 -10.82
C PRO A 447 -9.14 28.53 -11.49
N THR A 448 -10.06 27.87 -10.80
CA THR A 448 -11.46 27.77 -11.21
C THR A 448 -12.30 28.75 -10.38
N PRO A 449 -13.46 29.21 -10.89
CA PRO A 449 -14.36 30.07 -10.12
C PRO A 449 -14.90 29.37 -8.86
N GLU A 450 -14.85 28.04 -8.80
CA GLU A 450 -15.12 27.30 -7.57
C GLU A 450 -14.02 27.50 -6.53
N VAL A 451 -12.75 27.34 -6.91
CA VAL A 451 -11.61 27.52 -5.98
C VAL A 451 -11.55 28.95 -5.44
N GLN A 452 -11.71 29.95 -6.30
CA GLN A 452 -11.74 31.36 -5.87
C GLN A 452 -12.86 31.63 -4.86
N ARG A 453 -14.07 31.10 -5.10
CA ARG A 453 -15.18 31.18 -4.14
C ARG A 453 -14.86 30.47 -2.82
N LEU A 454 -14.19 29.33 -2.84
CA LEU A 454 -13.83 28.60 -1.62
C LEU A 454 -12.79 29.34 -0.77
N LEU A 455 -11.87 30.07 -1.42
CA LEU A 455 -10.83 30.87 -0.75
C LEU A 455 -11.36 32.20 -0.21
N THR A 456 -12.41 32.75 -0.81
CA THR A 456 -12.99 34.06 -0.44
C THR A 456 -14.26 33.95 0.39
N SER A 457 -14.93 32.80 0.41
CA SER A 457 -16.21 32.64 1.10
C SER A 457 -16.03 32.45 2.62
N PRO A 458 -16.74 33.24 3.46
CA PRO A 458 -16.70 33.09 4.91
C PRO A 458 -17.28 31.75 5.40
N ALA A 459 -18.17 31.11 4.63
CA ALA A 459 -18.76 29.81 4.99
C ALA A 459 -17.77 28.64 4.89
N SER A 460 -16.68 28.82 4.15
CA SER A 460 -15.61 27.82 3.98
C SER A 460 -14.57 27.89 5.11
N THR A 461 -14.65 28.90 5.97
CA THR A 461 -13.67 29.13 7.03
C THR A 461 -13.77 28.07 8.14
N PRO A 462 -12.66 27.41 8.50
CA PRO A 462 -12.64 26.62 9.72
C PRO A 462 -12.82 27.56 10.90
N ARG A 463 -13.62 27.14 11.90
CA ARG A 463 -13.93 27.93 13.11
C ARG A 463 -12.69 28.38 13.89
N VAL A 464 -11.51 27.85 13.61
CA VAL A 464 -10.22 28.34 14.13
C VAL A 464 -10.02 29.83 13.85
N LEU A 465 -10.50 30.33 12.71
CA LEU A 465 -10.41 31.75 12.39
C LEU A 465 -11.44 32.63 13.10
N SER A 466 -12.50 32.03 13.67
CA SER A 466 -13.42 32.79 14.54
C SER A 466 -12.75 33.26 15.83
N LEU A 467 -11.55 32.75 16.14
CA LEU A 467 -10.71 33.18 17.26
C LEU A 467 -9.65 34.22 16.85
N CYS A 468 -9.42 34.41 15.55
CA CYS A 468 -8.56 35.46 15.05
C CYS A 468 -9.39 36.74 15.00
N ASP A 469 -9.28 37.58 16.02
CA ASP A 469 -9.91 38.90 16.02
C ASP A 469 -9.62 39.61 14.71
N ALA A 470 -10.68 40.10 14.06
CA ALA A 470 -10.68 40.81 12.79
C ALA A 470 -10.05 42.21 12.91
N SER A 471 -8.84 42.29 13.45
CA SER A 471 -8.02 43.50 13.55
C SER A 471 -7.16 43.73 12.30
N SER A 472 -7.16 42.82 11.32
CA SER A 472 -6.40 43.00 10.08
C SER A 472 -7.06 44.10 9.23
N LYS A 473 -6.35 45.23 9.07
CA LYS A 473 -6.75 46.42 8.30
C LYS A 473 -6.89 46.19 6.78
N SER A 474 -6.77 44.96 6.29
CA SER A 474 -6.82 44.64 4.86
C SER A 474 -8.26 44.35 4.39
N PRO A 475 -8.68 44.86 3.21
CA PRO A 475 -9.97 44.53 2.65
C PRO A 475 -9.97 43.06 2.20
N ASN A 476 -10.79 42.24 2.87
CA ASN A 476 -11.20 40.89 2.45
C ASN A 476 -10.04 39.89 2.21
N PRO A 477 -9.20 39.59 3.23
CA PRO A 477 -8.07 38.67 3.07
C PRO A 477 -8.53 37.22 2.87
N CYS A 478 -7.77 36.46 2.07
CA CYS A 478 -7.96 35.02 1.92
C CYS A 478 -7.80 34.33 3.28
N TRP A 479 -8.85 33.64 3.73
CA TRP A 479 -8.88 33.04 5.07
C TRP A 479 -7.76 32.02 5.28
N LEU A 480 -7.40 31.26 4.23
CA LEU A 480 -6.37 30.22 4.32
C LEU A 480 -4.96 30.84 4.45
N VAL A 481 -4.73 32.00 3.83
CA VAL A 481 -3.49 32.77 4.00
C VAL A 481 -3.38 33.25 5.44
N MET A 482 -4.45 33.85 5.99
CA MET A 482 -4.50 34.29 7.38
C MET A 482 -4.27 33.14 8.37
N LEU A 483 -4.88 31.98 8.12
CA LEU A 483 -4.67 30.79 8.93
C LEU A 483 -3.19 30.36 8.93
N CYS A 484 -2.56 30.31 7.75
CA CYS A 484 -1.16 29.92 7.65
C CYS A 484 -0.23 30.91 8.36
N LEU A 485 -0.45 32.22 8.19
CA LEU A 485 0.32 33.26 8.88
C LEU A 485 0.18 33.13 10.40
N HIS A 486 -1.05 32.94 10.89
CA HIS A 486 -1.31 32.77 12.33
C HIS A 486 -0.68 31.49 12.91
N LEU A 487 -0.70 30.38 12.16
CA LEU A 487 -0.01 29.14 12.55
C LEU A 487 1.52 29.34 12.65
N VAL A 488 2.10 30.15 11.78
CA VAL A 488 3.54 30.46 11.82
C VAL A 488 3.88 31.38 13.00
N ASP A 489 3.05 32.39 13.28
CA ASP A 489 3.26 33.39 14.33
C ASP A 489 3.12 32.78 15.75
N THR A 490 2.07 32.00 15.97
CA THR A 490 1.81 31.33 17.26
C THR A 490 2.70 30.11 17.54
N GLY A 491 3.66 29.85 16.66
CA GLY A 491 4.56 28.71 16.77
C GLY A 491 3.85 27.35 16.66
N GLY A 492 2.65 27.30 16.06
CA GLY A 492 1.82 26.10 15.95
C GLY A 492 1.11 25.67 17.25
N ARG A 493 1.08 26.52 18.30
CA ARG A 493 0.58 26.16 19.64
C ARG A 493 -0.95 26.27 19.83
N LEU A 494 -1.68 26.79 18.85
CA LEU A 494 -3.13 27.06 18.95
C LEU A 494 -4.02 25.81 19.07
N VAL A 495 -3.47 24.61 18.96
CA VAL A 495 -4.27 23.38 18.90
C VAL A 495 -3.84 22.42 20.00
N GLU A 496 -4.31 22.67 21.21
CA GLU A 496 -4.01 21.93 22.45
C GLU A 496 -4.37 20.42 22.40
N ASN A 497 -4.99 19.93 21.33
CA ASN A 497 -5.46 18.54 21.19
C ASN A 497 -4.72 17.69 20.15
N GLU A 498 -3.70 18.22 19.45
CA GLU A 498 -2.87 17.39 18.56
C GLU A 498 -1.91 16.53 19.40
N LYS A 499 -2.41 15.39 19.92
CA LYS A 499 -1.57 14.31 20.48
C LYS A 499 -0.63 13.78 19.39
N GLY A 500 0.54 14.40 19.23
CA GLY A 500 1.68 13.80 18.54
C GLY A 500 2.24 14.55 17.32
N ILE A 501 1.76 15.74 16.94
CA ILE A 501 2.40 16.54 15.87
C ILE A 501 3.27 17.62 16.51
N GLN A 502 4.55 17.60 16.16
CA GLN A 502 5.50 18.62 16.61
C GLN A 502 5.09 19.99 16.02
N PRO A 503 4.96 21.06 16.84
CA PRO A 503 4.54 22.39 16.37
C PRO A 503 5.39 22.92 15.21
N THR A 504 6.66 22.51 15.13
CA THR A 504 7.60 22.79 14.04
C THR A 504 7.16 22.23 12.68
N VAL A 505 6.55 21.04 12.65
CA VAL A 505 6.03 20.41 11.43
C VAL A 505 4.83 21.17 10.89
N LEU A 506 3.94 21.63 11.78
CA LEU A 506 2.76 22.41 11.40
C LEU A 506 3.15 23.76 10.80
N ARG A 507 4.16 24.45 11.37
CA ARG A 507 4.72 25.68 10.79
C ARG A 507 5.31 25.44 9.40
N SER A 508 6.07 24.35 9.23
CA SER A 508 6.61 23.97 7.92
C SER A 508 5.51 23.69 6.89
N GLN A 509 4.41 23.05 7.31
CA GLN A 509 3.27 22.78 6.42
C GLN A 509 2.56 24.08 6.03
N ALA A 510 2.34 25.00 6.98
CA ALA A 510 1.72 26.29 6.72
C ALA A 510 2.52 27.12 5.70
N VAL A 511 3.85 27.18 5.84
CA VAL A 511 4.72 27.86 4.86
C VAL A 511 4.69 27.15 3.50
N SER A 512 4.67 25.81 3.48
CA SER A 512 4.49 25.06 2.23
C SER A 512 3.14 25.35 1.56
N THR A 513 2.09 25.59 2.34
CA THR A 513 0.77 26.01 1.82
C THR A 513 0.83 27.41 1.24
N LEU A 514 1.47 28.37 1.91
CA LEU A 514 1.71 29.71 1.35
C LEU A 514 2.51 29.65 0.04
N THR A 515 3.51 28.76 -0.04
CA THR A 515 4.27 28.53 -1.28
C THR A 515 3.39 28.05 -2.43
N ALA A 516 2.38 27.23 -2.15
CA ALA A 516 1.46 26.73 -3.18
C ALA A 516 0.52 27.81 -3.74
N PHE A 517 0.33 28.95 -3.05
CA PHE A 517 -0.43 30.07 -3.59
C PHE A 517 0.31 30.80 -4.72
N VAL A 518 1.64 30.86 -4.64
CA VAL A 518 2.45 31.76 -5.49
C VAL A 518 2.24 31.53 -7.00
N PRO A 519 2.27 30.30 -7.54
CA PRO A 519 2.26 30.13 -9.00
C PRO A 519 0.91 30.44 -9.68
N LEU A 520 -0.23 30.22 -8.98
CA LEU A 520 -1.57 30.22 -9.61
C LEU A 520 -2.62 31.03 -8.85
N HIS A 521 -2.36 31.42 -7.60
CA HIS A 521 -3.31 32.10 -6.71
C HIS A 521 -2.66 33.30 -6.01
N TYR A 522 -1.70 33.95 -6.66
CA TYR A 522 -0.94 35.07 -6.11
C TYR A 522 -1.84 36.23 -5.65
N ASP A 523 -2.92 36.51 -6.39
CA ASP A 523 -3.91 37.54 -6.04
C ASP A 523 -4.53 37.34 -4.65
N CYS A 524 -4.61 36.10 -4.17
CA CYS A 524 -5.11 35.81 -2.82
C CYS A 524 -4.08 36.14 -1.72
N LEU A 525 -2.79 36.20 -2.08
CA LEU A 525 -1.68 36.51 -1.18
C LEU A 525 -1.45 38.03 -1.07
N VAL A 526 -1.65 38.78 -2.16
CA VAL A 526 -1.43 40.23 -2.25
C VAL A 526 -2.00 41.03 -1.06
N PRO A 527 -3.26 40.82 -0.62
CA PRO A 527 -3.85 41.60 0.48
C PRO A 527 -3.16 41.40 1.83
N SER A 528 -2.34 40.36 1.97
CA SER A 528 -1.64 39.98 3.22
C SER A 528 -0.11 40.12 3.11
N MET A 529 0.41 40.81 2.09
CA MET A 529 1.87 40.86 1.83
C MET A 529 2.68 41.55 2.93
N GLU A 530 2.08 42.48 3.67
CA GLU A 530 2.76 43.08 4.83
C GLU A 530 2.90 42.07 5.99
N ASP A 531 1.90 41.21 6.17
CA ASP A 531 1.95 40.14 7.18
C ASP A 531 2.94 39.04 6.76
N VAL A 532 3.01 38.76 5.46
CA VAL A 532 4.00 37.85 4.86
C VAL A 532 5.42 38.40 5.08
N LYS A 533 5.65 39.70 4.90
CA LYS A 533 6.95 40.33 5.18
C LYS A 533 7.34 40.17 6.65
N ARG A 534 6.43 40.46 7.59
CA ARG A 534 6.66 40.25 9.03
C ARG A 534 6.95 38.79 9.36
N MET A 535 6.27 37.84 8.70
CA MET A 535 6.54 36.41 8.84
C MET A 535 7.95 36.05 8.37
N ILE A 536 8.39 36.56 7.21
CA ILE A 536 9.74 36.33 6.68
C ILE A 536 10.80 36.89 7.63
N GLU A 537 10.66 38.15 8.02
CA GLU A 537 11.60 38.82 8.94
C GLU A 537 11.71 38.10 10.29
N SER A 538 10.57 37.70 10.87
CA SER A 538 10.56 36.96 12.14
C SER A 538 11.11 35.53 12.01
N GLY A 539 10.90 34.87 10.87
CA GLY A 539 11.37 33.50 10.63
C GLY A 539 12.88 33.39 10.44
N PHE A 540 13.52 34.43 9.88
CA PHE A 540 14.97 34.48 9.72
C PHE A 540 15.73 35.02 10.95
N ARG A 541 15.04 35.49 12.00
CA ARG A 541 15.70 35.85 13.26
C ARG A 541 16.51 34.67 13.82
N LEU A 542 17.82 34.89 13.95
CA LEU A 542 18.78 33.86 14.32
C LEU A 542 18.72 33.50 15.80
N ASP A 543 18.19 34.39 16.64
CA ASP A 543 18.13 34.26 18.09
C ASP A 543 17.12 33.20 18.58
N ARG A 544 16.24 32.73 17.69
CA ARG A 544 15.22 31.72 18.00
C ARG A 544 15.55 30.37 17.37
N GLU A 545 16.11 29.45 18.15
CA GLU A 545 16.38 28.05 17.74
C GLU A 545 15.10 27.34 17.26
N GLU A 546 13.93 27.69 17.82
CA GLU A 546 12.62 27.17 17.38
C GLU A 546 12.32 27.43 15.90
N ASN A 547 12.97 28.44 15.30
CA ASN A 547 12.76 28.77 13.89
C ASN A 547 13.61 27.93 12.93
N ARG A 548 14.64 27.23 13.43
CA ARG A 548 15.62 26.52 12.60
C ARG A 548 14.98 25.49 11.66
N SER A 549 13.95 24.77 12.13
CA SER A 549 13.30 23.70 11.36
C SER A 549 12.42 24.19 10.20
N PHE A 550 11.95 25.44 10.21
CA PHE A 550 11.09 25.97 9.14
C PHE A 550 11.78 27.00 8.23
N ARG A 551 13.04 27.36 8.50
CA ARG A 551 13.86 28.23 7.62
C ARG A 551 13.98 27.69 6.19
N ILE A 552 14.16 26.37 6.01
CA ILE A 552 14.23 25.76 4.66
C ILE A 552 12.91 25.94 3.89
N PRO A 553 11.73 25.57 4.45
CA PRO A 553 10.45 25.92 3.85
C PRO A 553 10.30 27.40 3.54
N LEU A 554 10.76 28.29 4.43
CA LEU A 554 10.68 29.74 4.25
C LEU A 554 11.56 30.22 3.09
N LEU A 555 12.75 29.66 2.93
CA LEU A 555 13.61 29.93 1.77
C LEU A 555 12.95 29.49 0.46
N ARG A 556 12.33 28.31 0.43
CA ARG A 556 11.57 27.85 -0.75
C ARG A 556 10.39 28.77 -1.08
N PHE A 557 9.74 29.32 -0.06
CA PHE A 557 8.68 30.30 -0.24
C PHE A 557 9.22 31.61 -0.84
N CYS A 558 10.34 32.15 -0.31
CA CYS A 558 10.99 33.33 -0.86
C CYS A 558 11.46 33.11 -2.31
N ASP A 559 12.03 31.94 -2.60
CA ASP A 559 12.46 31.56 -3.96
C ASP A 559 11.28 31.55 -4.94
N ALA A 560 10.17 30.90 -4.57
CA ALA A 560 8.96 30.90 -5.38
C ALA A 560 8.40 32.31 -5.60
N LEU A 561 8.37 33.16 -4.56
CA LEU A 561 7.93 34.55 -4.64
C LEU A 561 8.79 35.37 -5.59
N LEU A 562 10.12 35.28 -5.46
CA LEU A 562 11.05 35.98 -6.33
C LEU A 562 10.91 35.53 -7.78
N ALA A 563 10.85 34.21 -8.02
CA ALA A 563 10.67 33.64 -9.36
C ALA A 563 9.39 34.16 -10.02
N HIS A 564 8.25 34.16 -9.30
CA HIS A 564 6.99 34.68 -9.83
C HIS A 564 7.06 36.17 -10.18
N VAL A 565 7.70 36.97 -9.34
CA VAL A 565 7.84 38.41 -9.61
C VAL A 565 8.75 38.69 -10.80
N PHE A 566 9.85 37.95 -10.95
CA PHE A 566 10.68 38.04 -12.16
C PHE A 566 9.89 37.64 -13.41
N GLU A 567 9.11 36.56 -13.38
CA GLU A 567 8.24 36.17 -14.49
C GLU A 567 7.22 37.27 -14.83
N CYS A 568 6.62 37.92 -13.83
CA CYS A 568 5.70 39.04 -14.05
C CYS A 568 6.39 40.26 -14.65
N LEU A 569 7.62 40.58 -14.25
CA LEU A 569 8.41 41.69 -14.80
C LEU A 569 8.80 41.42 -16.26
N GLU A 570 9.26 40.21 -16.58
CA GLU A 570 9.58 39.80 -17.96
C GLU A 570 8.34 39.76 -18.86
N GLY A 571 7.18 39.39 -18.31
CA GLY A 571 5.90 39.40 -19.03
C GLY A 571 5.37 40.80 -19.32
N ALA A 572 5.59 41.77 -18.42
CA ALA A 572 5.18 43.16 -18.59
C ALA A 572 5.91 43.86 -19.75
N GLU A 573 7.13 43.42 -20.10
CA GLU A 573 7.87 43.94 -21.26
C GLU A 573 7.32 43.44 -22.62
N LYS A 574 6.41 42.45 -22.63
CA LYS A 574 5.89 41.79 -23.84
C LYS A 574 4.44 42.14 -24.24
N GLU A 575 3.88 43.25 -23.77
CA GLU A 575 2.56 43.80 -24.16
C GLU A 575 1.29 42.96 -23.84
N GLU A 576 1.37 41.82 -23.14
CA GLU A 576 0.20 41.16 -22.53
C GLU A 576 0.16 41.45 -21.02
N ALA A 577 -0.45 42.57 -20.66
CA ALA A 577 -0.55 43.03 -19.28
C ALA A 577 -1.42 42.10 -18.42
N VAL A 578 -0.78 41.21 -17.65
CA VAL A 578 -1.34 40.75 -16.37
C VAL A 578 -0.95 41.80 -15.33
N SER A 579 -1.94 42.54 -14.85
CA SER A 579 -1.75 43.57 -13.82
C SER A 579 -1.34 42.92 -12.49
N CYS A 580 -0.05 42.66 -12.31
CA CYS A 580 0.49 42.45 -10.98
C CYS A 580 0.43 43.80 -10.26
N PRO A 581 -0.26 43.94 -9.12
CA PRO A 581 -0.14 45.15 -8.33
C PRO A 581 1.34 45.26 -7.94
N PRO A 582 2.02 46.38 -8.25
CA PRO A 582 3.42 46.50 -7.94
C PRO A 582 3.53 46.55 -6.43
N LEU A 583 4.03 45.48 -5.83
CA LEU A 583 4.63 45.59 -4.50
C LEU A 583 5.70 46.66 -4.60
N ASP A 584 5.66 47.60 -3.66
CA ASP A 584 6.60 48.72 -3.60
C ASP A 584 8.04 48.20 -3.67
N TYR A 585 8.91 48.92 -4.39
CA TYR A 585 10.32 48.55 -4.55
C TYR A 585 11.01 48.41 -3.18
N ASP A 586 10.58 49.22 -2.21
CA ASP A 586 11.01 49.18 -0.81
C ASP A 586 10.67 47.86 -0.10
N TRP A 587 9.58 47.20 -0.50
CA TRP A 587 9.19 45.90 0.05
C TRP A 587 10.23 44.83 -0.33
N TRP A 588 10.63 44.79 -1.60
CA TRP A 588 11.61 43.84 -2.13
C TRP A 588 13.03 44.10 -1.64
N LEU A 589 13.43 45.36 -1.55
CA LEU A 589 14.71 45.76 -0.95
C LEU A 589 14.81 45.29 0.51
N GLY A 590 13.74 45.47 1.29
CA GLY A 590 13.72 45.06 2.70
C GLY A 590 13.91 43.54 2.89
N ILE A 591 13.25 42.72 2.06
CA ILE A 591 13.38 41.26 2.14
C ILE A 591 14.75 40.80 1.63
N SER A 592 15.23 41.37 0.53
CA SER A 592 16.55 41.06 -0.02
C SER A 592 17.64 41.38 1.01
N GLY A 593 17.55 42.54 1.68
CA GLY A 593 18.44 42.90 2.78
C GLY A 593 18.38 41.91 3.96
N THR A 594 17.18 41.45 4.32
CA THR A 594 17.00 40.45 5.38
C THR A 594 17.66 39.11 5.02
N LEU A 595 17.49 38.63 3.78
CA LEU A 595 18.09 37.40 3.29
C LEU A 595 19.62 37.49 3.23
N ILE A 596 20.16 38.58 2.67
CA ILE A 596 21.62 38.82 2.57
C ILE A 596 22.24 38.89 3.97
N ASN A 597 21.65 39.64 4.90
CA ASN A 597 22.16 39.75 6.26
C ASN A 597 22.17 38.37 6.97
N THR A 598 21.09 37.60 6.80
CA THR A 598 21.00 36.25 7.36
C THR A 598 22.03 35.29 6.75
N ALA A 599 22.25 35.37 5.43
CA ALA A 599 23.27 34.59 4.74
C ALA A 599 24.68 34.95 5.22
N SER A 600 24.99 36.25 5.37
CA SER A 600 26.27 36.73 5.89
C SER A 600 26.54 36.16 7.29
N ILE A 601 25.58 36.25 8.21
CA ILE A 601 25.76 35.75 9.58
C ILE A 601 25.89 34.22 9.61
N LEU A 602 25.21 33.49 8.70
CA LEU A 602 25.36 32.04 8.60
C LEU A 602 26.71 31.63 8.01
N LEU A 603 27.22 32.38 7.03
CA LEU A 603 28.55 32.18 6.44
C LEU A 603 29.66 32.46 7.48
N ASP A 604 29.52 33.54 8.25
CA ASP A 604 30.44 33.86 9.36
C ASP A 604 30.46 32.76 10.43
N LYS A 605 29.32 32.11 10.70
CA LYS A 605 29.22 30.96 11.61
C LYS A 605 29.77 29.64 11.04
N LEU A 606 29.87 29.51 9.71
CA LEU A 606 30.34 28.30 9.03
C LEU A 606 31.86 28.28 8.82
N GLY A 607 32.56 29.38 9.09
CA GLY A 607 34.01 29.36 9.31
C GLY A 607 34.83 28.82 8.14
N HIS A 608 34.66 29.39 6.95
CA HIS A 608 35.75 29.47 5.97
C HIS A 608 35.69 30.82 5.24
N PRO A 609 36.78 31.62 5.27
CA PRO A 609 36.85 32.82 4.44
C PRO A 609 37.03 32.35 2.99
N LEU A 610 36.04 32.62 2.14
CA LEU A 610 36.24 32.60 0.70
C LEU A 610 36.95 33.92 0.34
N ILE A 611 38.28 33.85 0.25
CA ILE A 611 39.09 34.71 -0.62
C ILE A 611 38.93 34.19 -2.04
#